data_AF-A0A7V4T749-F1
#
_entry.id   AF-A0A7V4T749-F1
#
_cell.length_a   1.000
_cell.length_b   1.000
_cell.length_c   1.000
_cell.angle_alpha   90.00
_cell.angle_beta   90.00
_cell.angle_gamma   90.00
#
_symmetry.space_group_name_H-M   'P 1'
#
loop_
_entity.id
_entity.type
_entity.pdbx_description
1 polymer ?
#
loop_
_entity_poly.entity_id
_entity_poly.type
_entity_poly.pdbx_seq_one_letter_code
_entity_poly.pdbx_strand_id
1 'polypeptide(L)'
;MKKKLYVIACAVLAIDMKHSAKKLGLDIEYKFLEAGLHNNPKLLKEKLQAAIDDISASGSGRRIIIGYGVCGKGTIGIQARSIPLAIPKVHDCISMFLGGDQAYKSEFKKYPGTYYLSAGWCEEKTEPMSQRKQWTYFGDKKLEFNDLVEKYGKNAAQQTFDFLNSWQKNYQRAAFIETGAKKSLKYEKFAKEMAAEYKWKYDKIKGSQSLIEKMITTNHSTSEILFVPPEHVIGFDAIQSTLSANPILDIKTNRNDTSRVIEIEDQPTDSGSYIKIGLGIDAGGTYTDAVIYDIEKKQTLCKAKSLTTKWDFTLGINSALKKLDQEKLYNVELVSLSTTLATNAIVENEGQKVGLILMPPYGLELDKNIQHYPKFVIKGQLEITGRQILAIDPEEVSQIASQMVKVLGVTAFAVSGYAGSINPEHEIQVKEIIHKQTGCFVTCGHELSDVLNFQTRATTAMLNARIIPRLTGLLLDLETVMAKLDILAPIVVVKGDGSLMSAAMAKQRPVETILSGPAASVAGAKHLTGIKDALVVDMGGTTTDTAALTSGSVSLNEKGSNIGGYRTHVKALEI
;
A
#
# COMPACT_ATOMS: atom_id res chain seq x y z
N MET A 1 42.61 16.80 -3.72
CA MET A 1 42.24 15.91 -2.59
C MET A 1 41.65 14.62 -3.12
N LYS A 2 41.75 13.48 -2.41
CA LYS A 2 40.94 12.28 -2.72
C LYS A 2 39.49 12.54 -2.30
N LYS A 3 38.52 12.30 -3.19
CA LYS A 3 37.09 12.41 -2.86
C LYS A 3 36.68 11.31 -1.86
N LYS A 4 35.96 11.67 -0.80
CA LYS A 4 35.64 10.78 0.34
C LYS A 4 34.45 9.86 0.07
N LEU A 5 34.34 8.76 0.81
CA LEU A 5 33.12 7.94 0.87
C LEU A 5 32.23 8.41 2.02
N TYR A 6 30.93 8.44 1.79
CA TYR A 6 29.91 8.83 2.77
C TYR A 6 28.94 7.69 3.04
N VAL A 7 28.44 7.57 4.27
CA VAL A 7 27.34 6.66 4.65
C VAL A 7 26.23 7.47 5.30
N ILE A 8 25.00 7.39 4.76
CA ILE A 8 23.78 7.84 5.42
C ILE A 8 22.94 6.60 5.75
N ALA A 9 22.66 6.35 7.03
CA ALA A 9 22.05 5.11 7.48
C ALA A 9 21.24 5.29 8.77
N CYS A 10 20.38 4.32 9.08
CA CYS A 10 19.76 4.23 10.40
C CYS A 10 20.83 4.05 11.49
N ALA A 11 20.72 4.75 12.62
CA ALA A 11 21.65 4.62 13.75
C ALA A 11 21.80 3.17 14.26
N VAL A 12 20.74 2.36 14.13
CA VAL A 12 20.74 0.90 14.41
C VAL A 12 21.79 0.11 13.60
N LEU A 13 22.22 0.61 12.43
CA LEU A 13 23.29 0.03 11.60
C LEU A 13 24.69 0.58 11.91
N ALA A 14 24.83 1.56 12.81
CA ALA A 14 26.07 2.31 12.99
C ALA A 14 27.25 1.44 13.49
N ILE A 15 26.97 0.42 14.29
CA ILE A 15 27.99 -0.51 14.79
C ILE A 15 28.53 -1.36 13.64
N ASP A 16 27.64 -1.96 12.85
CA ASP A 16 27.97 -2.87 11.75
C ASP A 16 28.63 -2.16 10.57
N MET A 17 28.14 -0.96 10.20
CA MET A 17 28.74 -0.13 9.15
C MET A 17 30.18 0.26 9.50
N LYS A 18 30.41 0.74 10.73
CA LYS A 18 31.76 1.12 11.21
C LYS A 18 32.70 -0.08 11.33
N HIS A 19 32.20 -1.23 11.79
CA HIS A 19 33.00 -2.47 11.87
C HIS A 19 33.43 -2.94 10.47
N SER A 20 32.48 -2.98 9.53
CA SER A 20 32.72 -3.39 8.13
C SER A 20 33.74 -2.48 7.45
N ALA A 21 33.59 -1.16 7.58
CA ALA A 21 34.53 -0.19 7.03
C ALA A 21 35.96 -0.35 7.60
N LYS A 22 36.09 -0.53 8.93
CA LYS A 22 37.38 -0.77 9.59
C LYS A 22 38.02 -2.07 9.10
N LYS A 23 37.25 -3.15 8.97
CA LYS A 23 37.69 -4.45 8.43
C LYS A 23 38.20 -4.32 6.98
N LEU A 24 37.57 -3.46 6.18
CA LEU A 24 37.96 -3.18 4.79
C LEU A 24 39.11 -2.14 4.66
N GLY A 25 39.57 -1.54 5.76
CA GLY A 25 40.62 -0.51 5.73
C GLY A 25 40.20 0.80 5.08
N LEU A 26 38.89 1.12 5.06
CA LEU A 26 38.33 2.27 4.36
C LEU A 26 38.04 3.45 5.31
N ASP A 27 38.53 4.63 4.94
CA ASP A 27 38.13 5.91 5.53
C ASP A 27 36.79 6.37 4.95
N ILE A 28 35.82 6.64 5.83
CA ILE A 28 34.41 6.88 5.51
C ILE A 28 33.85 7.90 6.52
N GLU A 29 33.12 8.91 6.03
CA GLU A 29 32.34 9.82 6.87
C GLU A 29 30.88 9.34 7.01
N TYR A 30 30.27 9.55 8.18
CA TYR A 30 28.97 8.98 8.52
C TYR A 30 27.97 10.03 9.00
N LYS A 31 26.74 9.97 8.49
CA LYS A 31 25.57 10.73 8.96
C LYS A 31 24.45 9.75 9.31
N PHE A 32 24.38 9.34 10.57
CA PHE A 32 23.32 8.44 11.04
C PHE A 32 22.05 9.22 11.36
N LEU A 33 20.90 8.70 10.92
CA LEU A 33 19.58 9.25 11.21
C LEU A 33 18.87 8.42 12.29
N GLU A 34 17.90 9.03 12.96
CA GLU A 34 17.19 8.47 14.12
C GLU A 34 16.64 7.05 13.92
N ALA A 35 16.80 6.22 14.94
CA ALA A 35 16.25 4.88 14.98
C ALA A 35 14.71 4.89 15.02
N GLY A 36 14.07 4.41 13.94
CA GLY A 36 12.60 4.27 13.84
C GLY A 36 11.97 5.00 12.65
N LEU A 37 12.72 5.81 11.90
CA LEU A 37 12.20 6.57 10.75
C LEU A 37 11.52 5.70 9.66
N HIS A 38 11.80 4.40 9.59
CA HIS A 38 11.09 3.49 8.67
C HIS A 38 9.57 3.37 8.95
N ASN A 39 9.11 3.74 10.15
CA ASN A 39 7.68 3.82 10.48
C ASN A 39 6.98 5.07 9.90
N ASN A 40 7.75 6.06 9.43
CA ASN A 40 7.22 7.25 8.74
C ASN A 40 8.01 7.46 7.43
N PRO A 41 7.63 6.77 6.34
CA PRO A 41 8.34 6.82 5.07
C PRO A 41 8.48 8.23 4.47
N LYS A 42 7.53 9.13 4.71
CA LYS A 42 7.60 10.54 4.30
C LYS A 42 8.72 11.27 5.04
N LEU A 43 8.75 11.19 6.37
CA LEU A 43 9.78 11.84 7.19
C LEU A 43 11.17 11.23 6.94
N LEU A 44 11.25 9.91 6.71
CA LEU A 44 12.47 9.24 6.26
C LEU A 44 12.97 9.85 4.95
N LYS A 45 12.10 10.01 3.95
CA LYS A 45 12.44 10.59 2.65
C LYS A 45 12.95 12.02 2.77
N GLU A 46 12.26 12.85 3.55
CA GLU A 46 12.61 14.25 3.78
C GLU A 46 13.98 14.39 4.47
N LYS A 47 14.21 13.66 5.58
CA LYS A 47 15.51 13.67 6.29
C LYS A 47 16.64 13.06 5.45
N LEU A 48 16.36 12.03 4.65
CA LEU A 48 17.35 11.38 3.80
C LEU A 48 17.73 12.25 2.59
N GLN A 49 16.77 12.92 1.95
CA GLN A 49 17.07 13.86 0.86
C GLN A 49 17.90 15.05 1.36
N ALA A 50 17.50 15.68 2.46
CA ALA A 50 18.28 16.77 3.06
C ALA A 50 19.72 16.34 3.38
N ALA A 51 19.90 15.13 3.93
CA ALA A 51 21.22 14.58 4.22
C ALA A 51 22.07 14.31 2.96
N ILE A 52 21.45 13.98 1.82
CA ILE A 52 22.12 13.85 0.51
C ILE A 52 22.48 15.23 -0.03
N ASP A 53 21.55 16.17 0.02
CA ASP A 53 21.71 17.52 -0.53
C ASP A 53 22.83 18.28 0.20
N ASP A 54 22.89 18.20 1.53
CA ASP A 54 23.99 18.73 2.36
C ASP A 54 25.37 18.22 1.88
N ILE A 55 25.50 16.91 1.67
CA ILE A 55 26.77 16.27 1.29
C ILE A 55 27.13 16.61 -0.16
N SER A 56 26.13 16.67 -1.05
CA SER A 56 26.30 17.06 -2.44
C SER A 56 26.71 18.52 -2.61
N ALA A 57 26.18 19.43 -1.79
CA ALA A 57 26.60 20.83 -1.76
C ALA A 57 28.08 21.00 -1.36
N SER A 58 28.65 20.09 -0.57
CA SER A 58 30.08 20.11 -0.20
C SER A 58 31.05 19.82 -1.37
N GLY A 59 30.56 19.23 -2.48
CA GLY A 59 31.37 18.81 -3.64
C GLY A 59 32.43 17.72 -3.39
N SER A 60 32.62 17.31 -2.13
CA SER A 60 33.79 16.54 -1.67
C SER A 60 33.66 15.02 -1.79
N GLY A 61 32.44 14.51 -1.90
CA GLY A 61 32.15 13.07 -1.93
C GLY A 61 32.36 12.40 -3.29
N ARG A 62 32.77 11.13 -3.23
CA ARG A 62 32.90 10.20 -4.37
C ARG A 62 31.61 9.41 -4.61
N ARG A 63 30.96 9.00 -3.52
CA ARG A 63 29.73 8.20 -3.47
C ARG A 63 29.12 8.30 -2.08
N ILE A 64 27.80 8.28 -2.01
CA ILE A 64 27.05 8.13 -0.76
C ILE A 64 26.46 6.71 -0.72
N ILE A 65 26.70 5.97 0.36
CA ILE A 65 26.10 4.66 0.61
C ILE A 65 24.87 4.87 1.50
N ILE A 66 23.74 4.32 1.08
CA ILE A 66 22.45 4.45 1.74
C ILE A 66 22.16 3.17 2.53
N GLY A 67 22.28 3.25 3.86
CA GLY A 67 21.97 2.16 4.80
C GLY A 67 20.48 2.04 5.10
N TYR A 68 19.67 1.94 4.04
CA TYR A 68 18.23 1.73 4.07
C TYR A 68 17.81 0.84 2.88
N GLY A 69 16.82 -0.03 3.09
CA GLY A 69 16.15 -0.76 2.01
C GLY A 69 15.02 0.06 1.37
N VAL A 70 13.99 -0.63 0.87
CA VAL A 70 12.77 0.03 0.37
C VAL A 70 12.02 0.74 1.50
N CYS A 71 11.99 0.17 2.72
CA CYS A 71 11.55 0.82 3.97
C CYS A 71 10.22 1.61 3.84
N GLY A 72 9.12 0.92 3.55
CA GLY A 72 7.81 1.55 3.36
C GLY A 72 7.76 2.55 2.18
N LYS A 73 8.66 2.38 1.21
CA LYS A 73 8.94 3.27 0.07
C LYS A 73 9.59 4.61 0.42
N GLY A 74 10.09 4.81 1.65
CA GLY A 74 10.73 6.05 2.08
C GLY A 74 12.04 6.41 1.34
N THR A 75 12.64 5.47 0.62
CA THR A 75 13.81 5.69 -0.25
C THR A 75 13.44 5.96 -1.71
N ILE A 76 12.16 5.87 -2.10
CA ILE A 76 11.70 6.06 -3.49
C ILE A 76 11.33 7.52 -3.74
N GLY A 77 11.78 8.04 -4.88
CA GLY A 77 11.76 9.45 -5.21
C GLY A 77 12.89 10.25 -4.54
N ILE A 78 13.91 9.60 -3.97
CA ILE A 78 15.16 10.22 -3.53
C ILE A 78 16.02 10.53 -4.75
N GLN A 79 16.49 11.76 -4.86
CA GLN A 79 17.29 12.27 -5.97
C GLN A 79 18.78 12.20 -5.61
N ALA A 80 19.56 11.45 -6.38
CA ALA A 80 21.00 11.65 -6.48
C ALA A 80 21.23 13.01 -7.16
N ARG A 81 21.89 13.93 -6.47
CA ARG A 81 22.37 15.20 -7.03
C ARG A 81 23.68 14.95 -7.79
N SER A 82 24.65 15.85 -7.66
CA SER A 82 26.02 15.75 -8.20
C SER A 82 26.86 14.55 -7.73
N ILE A 83 26.39 13.74 -6.77
CA ILE A 83 27.12 12.60 -6.19
C ILE A 83 26.28 11.32 -6.34
N PRO A 84 26.84 10.22 -6.90
CA PRO A 84 26.11 8.97 -7.07
C PRO A 84 25.84 8.27 -5.73
N LEU A 85 24.76 7.48 -5.69
CA LEU A 85 24.34 6.72 -4.51
C LEU A 85 24.57 5.22 -4.71
N ALA A 86 24.74 4.46 -3.63
CA ALA A 86 24.60 3.00 -3.62
C ALA A 86 23.62 2.56 -2.52
N ILE A 87 22.58 1.80 -2.89
CA ILE A 87 21.47 1.41 -2.01
C ILE A 87 21.16 -0.10 -2.20
N PRO A 88 20.97 -0.88 -1.12
CA PRO A 88 20.69 -2.31 -1.24
C PRO A 88 19.29 -2.57 -1.81
N LYS A 89 19.19 -3.53 -2.72
CA LYS A 89 17.94 -4.03 -3.31
C LYS A 89 17.25 -5.01 -2.34
N VAL A 90 16.87 -4.49 -1.17
CA VAL A 90 16.21 -5.26 -0.10
C VAL A 90 14.97 -4.52 0.38
N HIS A 91 13.89 -5.23 0.66
CA HIS A 91 12.66 -4.60 1.17
C HIS A 91 12.86 -4.11 2.62
N ASP A 92 13.53 -4.92 3.44
CA ASP A 92 13.75 -4.70 4.87
C ASP A 92 15.25 -4.54 5.20
N CYS A 93 15.57 -3.68 6.17
CA CYS A 93 16.93 -3.48 6.69
C CYS A 93 17.49 -4.70 7.44
N ILE A 94 16.65 -5.60 7.98
CA ILE A 94 17.08 -6.84 8.64
C ILE A 94 17.98 -7.68 7.71
N SER A 95 17.71 -7.67 6.40
CA SER A 95 18.52 -8.30 5.36
C SER A 95 20.00 -7.85 5.37
N MET A 96 20.33 -6.64 5.83
CA MET A 96 21.72 -6.18 5.96
C MET A 96 22.46 -6.84 7.13
N PHE A 97 21.79 -7.19 8.23
CA PHE A 97 22.38 -7.92 9.36
C PHE A 97 22.46 -9.43 9.11
N LEU A 98 21.58 -9.97 8.26
CA LEU A 98 21.61 -11.36 7.81
C LEU A 98 22.49 -11.58 6.57
N GLY A 99 23.01 -10.50 5.98
CA GLY A 99 23.98 -10.53 4.87
C GLY A 99 23.40 -10.76 3.48
N GLY A 100 22.07 -10.70 3.32
CA GLY A 100 21.36 -10.85 2.04
C GLY A 100 19.85 -11.05 2.20
N ASP A 101 19.07 -10.65 1.19
CA ASP A 101 17.61 -10.78 1.15
C ASP A 101 17.14 -12.25 1.23
N GLN A 102 17.87 -13.17 0.61
CA GLN A 102 17.57 -14.60 0.66
C GLN A 102 17.74 -15.19 2.07
N ALA A 103 18.68 -14.66 2.88
CA ALA A 103 18.85 -15.08 4.27
C ALA A 103 17.67 -14.60 5.14
N TYR A 104 17.20 -13.37 4.92
CA TYR A 104 15.99 -12.85 5.55
C TYR A 104 14.74 -13.66 5.17
N LYS A 105 14.50 -13.89 3.87
CA LYS A 105 13.39 -14.73 3.38
C LYS A 105 13.44 -16.15 3.95
N SER A 106 14.63 -16.73 4.12
CA SER A 106 14.81 -18.05 4.73
C SER A 106 14.45 -18.08 6.22
N GLU A 107 14.76 -17.04 6.99
CA GLU A 107 14.36 -16.95 8.41
C GLU A 107 12.88 -16.59 8.59
N PHE A 108 12.37 -15.67 7.78
CA PHE A 108 10.95 -15.31 7.74
C PHE A 108 10.07 -16.52 7.40
N LYS A 109 10.48 -17.37 6.44
CA LYS A 109 9.75 -18.61 6.10
C LYS A 109 9.67 -19.62 7.27
N LYS A 110 10.66 -19.65 8.17
CA LYS A 110 10.65 -20.51 9.37
C LYS A 110 9.77 -19.92 10.47
N TYR A 111 9.89 -18.62 10.71
CA TYR A 111 9.24 -17.91 11.80
C TYR A 111 8.82 -16.50 11.35
N PRO A 112 7.65 -16.33 10.70
CA PRO A 112 7.22 -15.03 10.17
C PRO A 112 7.10 -13.95 11.26
N GLY A 113 6.50 -14.32 12.41
CA GLY A 113 6.39 -13.47 13.60
C GLY A 113 7.69 -13.40 14.42
N THR A 114 8.81 -13.02 13.80
CA THR A 114 10.09 -12.82 14.50
C THR A 114 10.34 -11.34 14.80
N TYR A 115 10.52 -11.00 16.07
CA TYR A 115 11.06 -9.73 16.51
C TYR A 115 12.60 -9.82 16.48
N TYR A 116 13.24 -9.09 15.57
CA TYR A 116 14.69 -9.16 15.38
C TYR A 116 15.41 -8.08 16.21
N LEU A 117 16.43 -8.49 16.97
CA LEU A 117 17.28 -7.59 17.75
C LEU A 117 18.73 -7.68 17.24
N SER A 118 19.41 -6.54 17.15
CA SER A 118 20.86 -6.45 16.89
C SER A 118 21.56 -5.66 17.99
N ALA A 119 22.88 -5.72 18.06
CA ALA A 119 23.65 -4.93 19.03
C ALA A 119 23.35 -3.42 18.90
N GLY A 120 23.23 -2.91 17.68
CA GLY A 120 22.87 -1.51 17.42
C GLY A 120 21.42 -1.18 17.76
N TRP A 121 20.48 -2.11 17.55
CA TRP A 121 19.08 -1.91 17.96
C TRP A 121 18.98 -1.73 19.47
N CYS A 122 19.72 -2.54 20.24
CA CYS A 122 19.70 -2.45 21.69
C CYS A 122 20.25 -1.12 22.21
N GLU A 123 21.41 -0.65 21.73
CA GLU A 123 21.96 0.66 22.19
C GLU A 123 21.03 1.84 21.87
N GLU A 124 20.21 1.74 20.81
CA GLU A 124 19.30 2.80 20.36
C GLU A 124 17.88 2.72 20.97
N LYS A 125 17.50 1.61 21.63
CA LYS A 125 16.10 1.34 22.06
C LYS A 125 15.91 0.68 23.44
N THR A 126 16.96 0.50 24.24
CA THR A 126 16.84 -0.02 25.61
C THR A 126 16.29 1.01 26.61
N GLU A 127 14.97 0.98 26.81
CA GLU A 127 14.40 1.14 28.16
C GLU A 127 14.35 -0.24 28.85
N PRO A 128 14.49 -0.32 30.18
CA PRO A 128 14.22 -1.53 30.96
C PRO A 128 12.81 -2.08 30.71
N MET A 129 12.69 -3.41 30.57
CA MET A 129 11.41 -4.10 30.33
C MET A 129 10.36 -3.84 31.44
N SER A 130 10.79 -3.52 32.67
CA SER A 130 9.91 -3.13 33.77
C SER A 130 9.21 -1.78 33.56
N GLN A 131 9.88 -0.82 32.90
CA GLN A 131 9.31 0.51 32.62
C GLN A 131 8.33 0.47 31.44
N ARG A 132 8.59 -0.37 30.43
CA ARG A 132 7.65 -0.61 29.31
C ARG A 132 6.28 -1.19 29.71
N LYS A 133 6.08 -1.64 30.95
CA LYS A 133 4.76 -2.04 31.47
C LYS A 133 3.90 -0.86 31.90
N GLN A 134 4.50 0.30 32.12
CA GLN A 134 3.82 1.48 32.65
C GLN A 134 3.21 2.35 31.55
N TRP A 135 3.59 2.15 30.28
CA TRP A 135 3.13 2.99 29.18
C TRP A 135 2.84 2.21 27.89
N THR A 136 2.03 2.81 27.01
CA THR A 136 1.75 2.35 25.65
C THR A 136 1.63 3.55 24.69
N TYR A 137 1.49 3.31 23.38
CA TYR A 137 1.25 4.36 22.38
C TYR A 137 -0.14 4.23 21.74
N PHE A 138 -0.78 5.36 21.47
CA PHE A 138 -1.96 5.48 20.62
C PHE A 138 -1.72 6.60 19.60
N GLY A 139 -1.44 6.20 18.35
CA GLY A 139 -0.78 7.09 17.39
C GLY A 139 0.55 7.60 17.95
N ASP A 140 0.84 8.88 17.74
CA ASP A 140 2.05 9.53 18.28
C ASP A 140 1.99 9.83 19.80
N LYS A 141 0.84 9.60 20.46
CA LYS A 141 0.67 9.93 21.88
C LYS A 141 1.06 8.76 22.79
N LYS A 142 1.98 9.02 23.72
CA LYS A 142 2.28 8.14 24.84
C LYS A 142 1.11 8.21 25.85
N LEU A 143 0.69 7.06 26.36
CA LEU A 143 -0.32 6.91 27.41
C LEU A 143 0.30 6.14 28.57
N GLU A 144 0.32 6.70 29.78
CA GLU A 144 0.71 5.98 30.99
C GLU A 144 -0.48 5.20 31.57
N PHE A 145 -0.20 4.08 32.23
CA PHE A 145 -1.21 3.17 32.77
C PHE A 145 -1.98 3.83 33.92
N ASN A 146 -1.27 4.50 34.81
CA ASN A 146 -1.85 5.11 36.01
C ASN A 146 -2.86 6.22 35.65
N ASP A 147 -2.55 7.04 34.65
CA ASP A 147 -3.43 8.09 34.12
C ASP A 147 -4.78 7.51 33.63
N LEU A 148 -4.74 6.34 32.99
CA LEU A 148 -5.95 5.63 32.58
C LEU A 148 -6.67 4.97 33.77
N VAL A 149 -5.93 4.45 34.76
CA VAL A 149 -6.51 3.87 36.00
C VAL A 149 -7.27 4.94 36.80
N GLU A 150 -6.71 6.14 36.93
CA GLU A 150 -7.32 7.28 37.62
C GLU A 150 -8.56 7.78 36.87
N LYS A 151 -8.44 7.98 35.55
CA LYS A 151 -9.49 8.63 34.75
C LYS A 151 -10.64 7.70 34.34
N TYR A 152 -10.38 6.41 34.16
CA TYR A 152 -11.35 5.44 33.63
C TYR A 152 -11.54 4.19 34.52
N GLY A 153 -10.81 4.10 35.64
CA GLY A 153 -10.84 2.94 36.53
C GLY A 153 -9.94 1.80 36.05
N LYS A 154 -9.44 1.02 37.02
CA LYS A 154 -8.41 -0.01 36.79
C LYS A 154 -8.76 -1.06 35.73
N ASN A 155 -10.04 -1.43 35.60
CA ASN A 155 -10.49 -2.44 34.65
C ASN A 155 -10.44 -1.92 33.20
N ALA A 156 -10.96 -0.71 32.95
CA ALA A 156 -10.89 -0.09 31.63
C ALA A 156 -9.43 0.19 31.22
N ALA A 157 -8.60 0.67 32.15
CA ALA A 157 -7.17 0.86 31.92
C ALA A 157 -6.45 -0.43 31.51
N GLN A 158 -6.73 -1.55 32.20
CA GLN A 158 -6.20 -2.87 31.85
C GLN A 158 -6.65 -3.31 30.46
N GLN A 159 -7.96 -3.22 30.16
CA GLN A 159 -8.49 -3.58 28.85
C GLN A 159 -7.89 -2.71 27.72
N THR A 160 -7.74 -1.40 27.94
CA THR A 160 -7.08 -0.50 26.98
C THR A 160 -5.61 -0.87 26.77
N PHE A 161 -4.86 -1.21 27.83
CA PHE A 161 -3.46 -1.64 27.69
C PHE A 161 -3.31 -3.01 27.03
N ASP A 162 -4.16 -3.98 27.37
CA ASP A 162 -4.18 -5.33 26.78
C ASP A 162 -4.56 -5.28 25.29
N PHE A 163 -5.41 -4.32 24.91
CA PHE A 163 -5.75 -4.01 23.53
C PHE A 163 -4.58 -3.33 22.80
N LEU A 164 -4.06 -2.21 23.30
CA LEU A 164 -2.98 -1.47 22.62
C LEU A 164 -1.66 -2.25 22.57
N ASN A 165 -1.42 -3.16 23.51
CA ASN A 165 -0.29 -4.10 23.47
C ASN A 165 -0.60 -5.43 22.75
N SER A 166 -1.78 -5.59 22.15
CA SER A 166 -2.15 -6.81 21.42
C SER A 166 -1.20 -7.16 20.27
N TRP A 167 -0.45 -6.18 19.74
CA TRP A 167 0.64 -6.39 18.77
C TRP A 167 1.64 -7.46 19.21
N GLN A 168 1.85 -7.65 20.51
CA GLN A 168 2.75 -8.66 21.07
C GLN A 168 2.31 -10.10 20.72
N LYS A 169 1.00 -10.31 20.45
CA LYS A 169 0.42 -11.61 20.06
C LYS A 169 0.72 -11.97 18.59
N ASN A 170 1.15 -11.00 17.76
CA ASN A 170 1.54 -11.24 16.37
C ASN A 170 2.97 -11.81 16.25
N TYR A 171 3.75 -11.72 17.33
CA TYR A 171 5.11 -12.25 17.42
C TYR A 171 5.14 -13.57 18.19
N GLN A 172 6.08 -14.43 17.81
CA GLN A 172 6.26 -15.79 18.33
C GLN A 172 7.72 -16.07 18.71
N ARG A 173 8.67 -15.27 18.20
CA ARG A 173 10.12 -15.44 18.40
C ARG A 173 10.79 -14.07 18.63
N ALA A 174 11.62 -13.94 19.66
CA ALA A 174 12.64 -12.89 19.72
C ALA A 174 13.97 -13.50 19.26
N ALA A 175 14.53 -13.00 18.16
CA ALA A 175 15.78 -13.49 17.59
C ALA A 175 16.88 -12.43 17.70
N PHE A 176 17.95 -12.75 18.43
CA PHE A 176 19.15 -11.92 18.46
C PHE A 176 20.06 -12.27 17.29
N ILE A 177 20.35 -11.30 16.42
CA ILE A 177 21.29 -11.43 15.30
C ILE A 177 22.69 -11.05 15.76
N GLU A 178 23.56 -12.05 15.92
CA GLU A 178 24.96 -11.85 16.23
C GLU A 178 25.78 -11.74 14.94
N THR A 179 26.00 -10.53 14.46
CA THR A 179 26.86 -10.22 13.29
C THR A 179 28.35 -10.28 13.58
N GLY A 180 28.73 -10.30 14.87
CA GLY A 180 30.11 -10.19 15.34
C GLY A 180 30.63 -8.77 15.54
N ALA A 181 29.89 -7.73 15.10
CA ALA A 181 30.36 -6.34 15.06
C ALA A 181 30.78 -5.77 16.43
N LYS A 182 30.00 -6.10 17.48
CA LYS A 182 30.25 -5.76 18.88
C LYS A 182 29.66 -6.86 19.76
N LYS A 183 30.52 -7.67 20.38
CA LYS A 183 30.10 -8.77 21.26
C LYS A 183 29.90 -8.27 22.69
N SER A 184 28.71 -8.49 23.25
CA SER A 184 28.44 -8.31 24.68
C SER A 184 27.24 -9.15 25.09
N LEU A 185 27.33 -9.80 26.25
CA LEU A 185 26.24 -10.62 26.80
C LEU A 185 24.97 -9.80 27.11
N LYS A 186 25.07 -8.46 27.26
CA LYS A 186 23.93 -7.61 27.59
C LYS A 186 22.83 -7.63 26.51
N TYR A 187 23.20 -7.71 25.23
CA TYR A 187 22.24 -7.71 24.13
C TYR A 187 21.48 -9.03 24.04
N GLU A 188 22.21 -10.15 24.20
CA GLU A 188 21.63 -11.49 24.25
C GLU A 188 20.73 -11.67 25.49
N LYS A 189 21.14 -11.13 26.65
CA LYS A 189 20.33 -11.11 27.87
C LYS A 189 19.03 -10.35 27.66
N PHE A 190 19.08 -9.15 27.07
CA PHE A 190 17.88 -8.36 26.77
C PHE A 190 16.91 -9.08 25.82
N ALA A 191 17.41 -9.75 24.79
CA ALA A 191 16.59 -10.56 23.89
C ALA A 191 15.95 -11.77 24.59
N LYS A 192 16.64 -12.40 25.56
CA LYS A 192 16.10 -13.48 26.41
C LYS A 192 15.03 -12.96 27.39
N GLU A 193 15.24 -11.79 27.98
CA GLU A 193 14.27 -11.13 28.87
C GLU A 193 13.00 -10.75 28.12
N MET A 194 13.12 -10.17 26.92
CA MET A 194 12.00 -9.87 26.03
C MET A 194 11.23 -11.15 25.64
N ALA A 195 11.93 -12.23 25.32
CA ALA A 195 11.32 -13.52 24.99
C ALA A 195 10.50 -14.08 26.17
N ALA A 196 11.10 -14.08 27.37
CA ALA A 196 10.45 -14.60 28.58
C ALA A 196 9.21 -13.78 28.98
N GLU A 197 9.30 -12.46 28.94
CA GLU A 197 8.20 -11.55 29.29
C GLU A 197 7.00 -11.73 28.36
N TYR A 198 7.21 -11.67 27.04
CA TYR A 198 6.14 -11.80 26.05
C TYR A 198 5.78 -13.26 25.70
N LYS A 199 6.36 -14.24 26.40
CA LYS A 199 6.18 -15.69 26.19
C LYS A 199 6.52 -16.17 24.77
N TRP A 200 7.47 -15.49 24.11
CA TRP A 200 8.00 -15.86 22.80
C TRP A 200 9.16 -16.85 22.92
N LYS A 201 9.44 -17.60 21.85
CA LYS A 201 10.68 -18.38 21.73
C LYS A 201 11.89 -17.42 21.67
N TYR A 202 12.90 -17.64 22.51
CA TYR A 202 14.22 -17.03 22.29
C TYR A 202 14.99 -17.79 21.19
N ASP A 203 15.72 -17.07 20.34
CA ASP A 203 16.60 -17.64 19.31
C ASP A 203 17.86 -16.78 19.09
N LYS A 204 18.95 -17.41 18.60
CA LYS A 204 20.21 -16.73 18.29
C LYS A 204 20.63 -17.03 16.85
N ILE A 205 20.50 -16.02 15.99
CA ILE A 205 20.85 -16.13 14.58
C ILE A 205 22.28 -15.63 14.39
N LYS A 206 23.12 -16.44 13.73
CA LYS A 206 24.44 -15.99 13.27
C LYS A 206 24.25 -15.06 12.07
N GLY A 207 24.53 -13.77 12.25
CA GLY A 207 24.44 -12.76 11.20
C GLY A 207 25.62 -12.79 10.23
N SER A 208 25.56 -11.92 9.22
CA SER A 208 26.65 -11.71 8.26
C SER A 208 26.69 -10.27 7.79
N GLN A 209 27.89 -9.69 7.70
CA GLN A 209 28.12 -8.34 7.20
C GLN A 209 28.34 -8.30 5.67
N SER A 210 28.21 -9.44 4.97
CA SER A 210 28.49 -9.59 3.54
C SER A 210 27.79 -8.56 2.65
N LEU A 211 26.51 -8.25 2.90
CA LEU A 211 25.79 -7.23 2.12
C LEU A 211 26.31 -5.81 2.40
N ILE A 212 26.64 -5.51 3.65
CA ILE A 212 27.21 -4.21 4.05
C ILE A 212 28.59 -4.00 3.41
N GLU A 213 29.45 -5.03 3.41
CA GLU A 213 30.77 -5.00 2.77
C GLU A 213 30.66 -4.80 1.25
N LYS A 214 29.71 -5.46 0.58
CA LYS A 214 29.38 -5.23 -0.84
C LYS A 214 28.87 -3.81 -1.10
N MET A 215 27.97 -3.27 -0.26
CA MET A 215 27.44 -1.91 -0.37
C MET A 215 28.52 -0.84 -0.26
N ILE A 216 29.41 -0.99 0.71
CA ILE A 216 30.53 -0.08 0.94
C ILE A 216 31.48 -0.06 -0.27
N THR A 217 31.71 -1.21 -0.90
CA THR A 217 32.71 -1.36 -1.98
C THR A 217 32.16 -1.09 -3.39
N THR A 218 30.98 -1.60 -3.76
CA THR A 218 30.54 -1.65 -5.17
C THR A 218 30.52 -0.29 -5.89
N ASN A 219 30.98 -0.28 -7.14
CA ASN A 219 30.99 0.86 -8.05
C ASN A 219 29.96 0.76 -9.19
N HIS A 220 29.13 -0.27 -9.20
CA HIS A 220 28.10 -0.52 -10.23
C HIS A 220 26.89 -1.24 -9.62
N SER A 221 25.78 -1.29 -10.37
CA SER A 221 24.58 -2.03 -9.99
C SER A 221 24.81 -3.53 -10.10
N THR A 222 24.42 -4.28 -9.07
CA THR A 222 24.43 -5.74 -9.03
C THR A 222 23.00 -6.28 -8.86
N SER A 223 22.85 -7.59 -8.65
CA SER A 223 21.59 -8.20 -8.22
C SER A 223 21.17 -7.74 -6.81
N GLU A 224 22.12 -7.49 -5.91
CA GLU A 224 21.87 -7.15 -4.50
C GLU A 224 21.87 -5.63 -4.22
N ILE A 225 22.45 -4.80 -5.09
CA ILE A 225 22.68 -3.37 -4.84
C ILE A 225 22.36 -2.57 -6.11
N LEU A 226 21.65 -1.46 -5.98
CA LEU A 226 21.48 -0.45 -7.02
C LEU A 226 22.56 0.62 -6.85
N PHE A 227 23.25 0.95 -7.95
CA PHE A 227 24.04 2.16 -8.08
C PHE A 227 23.20 3.21 -8.83
N VAL A 228 23.08 4.41 -8.25
CA VAL A 228 22.27 5.52 -8.78
C VAL A 228 23.22 6.57 -9.35
N PRO A 229 23.19 6.87 -10.65
CA PRO A 229 24.01 7.94 -11.25
C PRO A 229 23.64 9.32 -10.72
N PRO A 230 24.49 10.35 -10.90
CA PRO A 230 24.13 11.74 -10.64
C PRO A 230 22.90 12.20 -11.44
N GLU A 231 22.16 13.17 -10.90
CA GLU A 231 20.92 13.72 -11.47
C GLU A 231 19.84 12.67 -11.80
N HIS A 232 19.83 11.54 -11.07
CA HIS A 232 18.82 10.49 -11.17
C HIS A 232 18.03 10.31 -9.87
N VAL A 233 16.73 10.09 -9.99
CA VAL A 233 15.82 9.74 -8.92
C VAL A 233 15.66 8.22 -8.78
N ILE A 234 15.74 7.72 -7.54
CA ILE A 234 15.45 6.33 -7.18
C ILE A 234 13.99 6.03 -7.50
N GLY A 235 13.75 5.15 -8.46
CA GLY A 235 12.44 4.60 -8.79
C GLY A 235 12.20 3.24 -8.15
N PHE A 236 11.00 2.71 -8.37
CA PHE A 236 10.65 1.34 -8.05
C PHE A 236 10.12 0.66 -9.30
N ASP A 237 10.79 -0.39 -9.73
CA ASP A 237 10.30 -1.31 -10.74
C ASP A 237 9.27 -2.23 -10.07
N ALA A 238 7.99 -2.02 -10.39
CA ALA A 238 6.89 -2.82 -9.85
C ALA A 238 6.80 -4.24 -10.45
N ILE A 239 7.44 -4.49 -11.61
CA ILE A 239 7.47 -5.79 -12.28
C ILE A 239 8.55 -6.67 -11.63
N GLN A 240 9.74 -6.10 -11.42
CA GLN A 240 10.86 -6.78 -10.74
C GLN A 240 10.82 -6.65 -9.20
N SER A 241 9.85 -5.91 -8.66
CA SER A 241 9.73 -5.55 -7.23
C SER A 241 11.02 -4.98 -6.62
N THR A 242 11.77 -4.18 -7.38
CA THR A 242 13.13 -3.72 -7.02
C THR A 242 13.35 -2.23 -7.30
N LEU A 243 14.52 -1.70 -6.93
CA LEU A 243 14.85 -0.28 -7.10
C LEU A 243 15.50 0.02 -8.47
N SER A 244 15.15 1.17 -9.06
CA SER A 244 15.65 1.68 -10.36
C SER A 244 16.14 3.15 -10.26
N ALA A 245 16.61 3.76 -11.36
CA ALA A 245 17.13 5.15 -11.40
C ALA A 245 16.69 5.91 -12.68
N ASN A 246 16.19 7.16 -12.59
CA ASN A 246 15.40 7.85 -13.64
C ASN A 246 15.55 9.43 -13.63
N PRO A 247 15.18 10.21 -14.68
CA PRO A 247 15.24 11.71 -14.73
C PRO A 247 13.95 12.50 -14.30
N ILE A 248 13.83 13.85 -14.52
CA ILE A 248 12.92 14.82 -13.80
C ILE A 248 12.32 16.01 -14.68
N LEU A 249 11.03 16.47 -14.52
CA LEU A 249 10.37 17.71 -15.15
C LEU A 249 8.96 18.18 -14.58
N ASP A 250 8.26 19.25 -15.12
CA ASP A 250 7.06 20.03 -14.56
C ASP A 250 6.02 20.72 -15.58
N ILE A 251 5.03 21.59 -15.13
CA ILE A 251 4.03 22.55 -15.80
C ILE A 251 2.46 22.23 -15.69
N LYS A 252 1.45 23.02 -16.23
CA LYS A 252 0.02 23.24 -15.69
C LYS A 252 -1.27 23.29 -16.64
N THR A 253 -2.42 23.94 -16.27
CA THR A 253 -3.88 23.74 -16.71
C THR A 253 -4.91 24.93 -16.56
N ASN A 254 -6.19 24.97 -17.13
CA ASN A 254 -7.49 25.63 -16.61
C ASN A 254 -8.90 25.38 -17.37
N ARG A 255 -10.15 25.62 -16.79
CA ARG A 255 -11.60 25.23 -17.21
C ARG A 255 -12.72 26.33 -17.46
N ASN A 256 -14.11 26.39 -17.34
CA ASN A 256 -15.47 25.73 -16.90
C ASN A 256 -16.72 26.34 -17.69
N ASP A 257 -18.08 26.08 -17.75
CA ASP A 257 -19.23 25.11 -17.46
C ASP A 257 -20.55 25.62 -18.23
N THR A 258 -21.87 25.24 -18.25
CA THR A 258 -22.89 24.30 -17.61
C THR A 258 -24.26 24.14 -18.39
N SER A 259 -25.04 23.01 -18.24
CA SER A 259 -26.43 22.64 -18.74
C SER A 259 -27.15 21.41 -17.99
N ARG A 260 -27.81 20.37 -18.60
CA ARG A 260 -28.62 19.26 -17.92
C ARG A 260 -28.88 17.87 -18.67
N VAL A 261 -29.58 16.88 -18.03
CA VAL A 261 -29.72 15.38 -18.24
C VAL A 261 -31.19 14.82 -18.27
N ILE A 262 -31.45 13.53 -18.68
CA ILE A 262 -32.68 12.69 -18.45
C ILE A 262 -32.32 11.18 -18.12
N GLU A 263 -33.23 10.39 -17.49
CA GLU A 263 -33.09 9.02 -16.89
C GLU A 263 -34.02 7.92 -17.52
N ILE A 264 -33.78 6.61 -17.26
CA ILE A 264 -34.74 5.46 -17.37
C ILE A 264 -34.37 4.33 -16.36
N GLU A 265 -35.37 3.63 -15.79
CA GLU A 265 -35.32 2.42 -14.93
C GLU A 265 -36.45 1.44 -15.36
N ASP A 266 -36.57 0.14 -15.00
CA ASP A 266 -35.69 -0.99 -14.58
C ASP A 266 -36.57 -2.29 -14.56
N GLN A 267 -36.02 -3.53 -14.60
CA GLN A 267 -36.73 -4.79 -14.20
C GLN A 267 -35.82 -6.03 -13.99
N PRO A 268 -36.22 -7.00 -13.12
CA PRO A 268 -35.48 -8.23 -12.81
C PRO A 268 -35.88 -9.47 -13.64
N THR A 269 -35.04 -10.51 -13.63
CA THR A 269 -35.36 -11.85 -14.20
C THR A 269 -34.99 -12.99 -13.25
N ASP A 270 -35.77 -14.08 -13.29
CA ASP A 270 -35.66 -15.22 -12.37
C ASP A 270 -35.42 -16.54 -13.14
N SER A 271 -34.30 -17.21 -12.85
CA SER A 271 -34.03 -18.65 -13.01
C SER A 271 -32.52 -18.94 -12.94
N GLY A 272 -32.08 -19.69 -11.93
CA GLY A 272 -30.67 -20.08 -11.80
C GLY A 272 -30.39 -20.89 -10.53
N SER A 273 -29.38 -21.76 -10.57
CA SER A 273 -29.01 -22.65 -9.45
C SER A 273 -28.76 -21.86 -8.15
N TYR A 274 -29.50 -22.17 -7.08
CA TYR A 274 -29.23 -21.61 -5.76
C TYR A 274 -27.86 -22.06 -5.25
N ILE A 275 -26.95 -21.11 -5.10
CA ILE A 275 -25.59 -21.31 -4.61
C ILE A 275 -25.65 -21.79 -3.16
N LYS A 276 -25.13 -22.98 -2.88
CA LYS A 276 -25.16 -23.63 -1.56
C LYS A 276 -23.91 -23.37 -0.73
N ILE A 277 -22.73 -23.49 -1.35
CA ILE A 277 -21.44 -23.39 -0.65
C ILE A 277 -20.64 -22.20 -1.18
N GLY A 278 -20.48 -21.18 -0.33
CA GLY A 278 -19.67 -20.01 -0.64
C GLY A 278 -18.30 -20.05 0.05
N LEU A 279 -17.25 -19.63 -0.65
CA LEU A 279 -15.94 -19.33 -0.10
C LEU A 279 -15.77 -17.81 0.01
N GLY A 280 -15.87 -17.27 1.23
CA GLY A 280 -15.48 -15.90 1.52
C GLY A 280 -13.97 -15.80 1.72
N ILE A 281 -13.33 -14.79 1.12
CA ILE A 281 -11.90 -14.46 1.31
C ILE A 281 -11.80 -12.97 1.60
N ASP A 282 -11.16 -12.58 2.71
CA ASP A 282 -10.70 -11.21 2.90
C ASP A 282 -9.19 -11.12 2.67
N ALA A 283 -8.79 -10.40 1.63
CA ALA A 283 -7.40 -10.08 1.34
C ALA A 283 -6.98 -8.78 2.06
N GLY A 284 -6.88 -8.88 3.39
CA GLY A 284 -6.53 -7.77 4.28
C GLY A 284 -5.04 -7.41 4.29
N GLY A 285 -4.71 -6.23 4.84
CA GLY A 285 -3.34 -5.70 4.87
C GLY A 285 -2.30 -6.48 5.69
N THR A 286 -2.73 -7.39 6.58
CA THR A 286 -1.84 -8.16 7.47
C THR A 286 -2.11 -9.66 7.40
N TYR A 287 -3.38 -10.05 7.40
CA TYR A 287 -3.84 -11.43 7.28
C TYR A 287 -4.78 -11.57 6.09
N THR A 288 -4.70 -12.73 5.46
CA THR A 288 -5.69 -13.26 4.53
C THR A 288 -6.56 -14.24 5.31
N ASP A 289 -7.85 -13.94 5.41
CA ASP A 289 -8.84 -14.78 6.08
C ASP A 289 -9.69 -15.47 5.03
N ALA A 290 -10.07 -16.73 5.29
CA ALA A 290 -10.90 -17.52 4.38
C ALA A 290 -11.93 -18.32 5.15
N VAL A 291 -13.16 -18.38 4.65
CA VAL A 291 -14.33 -19.01 5.31
C VAL A 291 -15.14 -19.79 4.28
N ILE A 292 -15.38 -21.07 4.53
CA ILE A 292 -16.37 -21.87 3.79
C ILE A 292 -17.70 -21.78 4.54
N TYR A 293 -18.74 -21.34 3.85
CA TYR A 293 -20.06 -21.07 4.41
C TYR A 293 -21.17 -21.81 3.64
N ASP A 294 -22.02 -22.50 4.39
CA ASP A 294 -23.22 -23.18 3.92
C ASP A 294 -24.37 -22.16 3.94
N ILE A 295 -24.72 -21.66 2.77
CA ILE A 295 -25.71 -20.59 2.57
C ILE A 295 -27.12 -21.11 2.87
N GLU A 296 -27.40 -22.37 2.52
CA GLU A 296 -28.68 -23.06 2.73
C GLU A 296 -28.95 -23.27 4.23
N LYS A 297 -27.98 -23.80 4.99
CA LYS A 297 -28.10 -24.04 6.43
C LYS A 297 -27.62 -22.88 7.31
N LYS A 298 -27.18 -21.78 6.70
CA LYS A 298 -26.67 -20.54 7.33
C LYS A 298 -25.57 -20.78 8.38
N GLN A 299 -24.59 -21.63 8.06
CA GLN A 299 -23.53 -22.01 8.99
C GLN A 299 -22.12 -21.91 8.40
N THR A 300 -21.14 -21.53 9.23
CA THR A 300 -19.72 -21.61 8.87
C THR A 300 -19.25 -23.05 8.98
N LEU A 301 -18.88 -23.66 7.84
CA LEU A 301 -18.38 -25.03 7.78
C LEU A 301 -16.89 -25.12 8.14
N CYS A 302 -16.09 -24.15 7.70
CA CYS A 302 -14.66 -24.11 7.95
C CYS A 302 -14.13 -22.68 7.90
N LYS A 303 -13.04 -22.38 8.62
CA LYS A 303 -12.35 -21.09 8.54
C LYS A 303 -10.84 -21.21 8.73
N ALA A 304 -10.09 -20.38 8.04
CA ALA A 304 -8.64 -20.33 8.06
C ALA A 304 -8.13 -18.89 8.06
N LYS A 305 -6.92 -18.70 8.59
CA LYS A 305 -6.22 -17.40 8.62
C LYS A 305 -4.73 -17.62 8.36
N SER A 306 -4.14 -16.83 7.46
CA SER A 306 -2.73 -16.84 7.10
C SER A 306 -2.21 -15.42 6.89
N LEU A 307 -0.89 -15.22 6.94
CA LEU A 307 -0.32 -13.88 6.72
C LEU A 307 -0.44 -13.48 5.24
N THR A 308 -0.89 -12.24 4.99
CA THR A 308 -0.94 -11.69 3.63
C THR A 308 0.48 -11.48 3.11
N THR A 309 0.80 -12.12 1.99
CA THR A 309 2.09 -11.96 1.32
C THR A 309 1.96 -10.84 0.28
N LYS A 310 2.15 -9.58 0.70
CA LYS A 310 1.86 -8.36 -0.09
C LYS A 310 2.55 -8.25 -1.47
N TRP A 311 3.51 -9.12 -1.78
CA TRP A 311 4.28 -9.15 -3.03
C TRP A 311 3.99 -10.38 -3.91
N ASP A 312 3.15 -11.31 -3.43
CA ASP A 312 2.71 -12.54 -4.10
C ASP A 312 1.49 -13.06 -3.34
N PHE A 313 0.28 -12.68 -3.77
CA PHE A 313 -0.93 -13.07 -3.07
C PHE A 313 -1.22 -14.57 -3.25
N THR A 314 -0.65 -15.23 -4.27
CA THR A 314 -0.78 -16.68 -4.43
C THR A 314 -0.28 -17.40 -3.19
N LEU A 315 0.84 -16.96 -2.59
CA LEU A 315 1.39 -17.54 -1.37
C LEU A 315 0.49 -17.32 -0.15
N GLY A 316 -0.08 -16.12 0.00
CA GLY A 316 -0.99 -15.79 1.12
C GLY A 316 -2.29 -16.59 1.06
N ILE A 317 -2.96 -16.54 -0.09
CA ILE A 317 -4.25 -17.20 -0.35
C ILE A 317 -4.09 -18.73 -0.27
N ASN A 318 -3.12 -19.32 -0.98
CA ASN A 318 -2.85 -20.77 -0.94
C ASN A 318 -2.54 -21.24 0.49
N SER A 319 -1.81 -20.43 1.29
CA SER A 319 -1.54 -20.72 2.70
C SER A 319 -2.77 -20.60 3.60
N ALA A 320 -3.80 -19.85 3.22
CA ALA A 320 -5.10 -19.85 3.91
C ALA A 320 -5.92 -21.08 3.50
N LEU A 321 -6.10 -21.31 2.20
CA LEU A 321 -6.97 -22.36 1.67
C LEU A 321 -6.48 -23.78 1.99
N LYS A 322 -5.16 -24.01 2.07
CA LYS A 322 -4.60 -25.30 2.54
C LYS A 322 -4.84 -25.63 4.01
N LYS A 323 -5.38 -24.70 4.79
CA LYS A 323 -5.82 -24.95 6.18
C LYS A 323 -7.33 -25.18 6.29
N LEU A 324 -8.07 -25.04 5.18
CA LEU A 324 -9.49 -25.38 5.13
C LEU A 324 -9.66 -26.89 4.93
N ASP A 325 -10.87 -27.35 5.20
CA ASP A 325 -11.33 -28.68 4.82
C ASP A 325 -11.35 -28.82 3.29
N GLN A 326 -10.51 -29.71 2.74
CA GLN A 326 -10.29 -29.78 1.29
C GLN A 326 -11.48 -30.40 0.54
N GLU A 327 -12.23 -31.32 1.16
CA GLU A 327 -13.45 -31.88 0.57
C GLU A 327 -14.52 -30.79 0.41
N LYS A 328 -14.69 -29.94 1.42
CA LYS A 328 -15.64 -28.82 1.38
C LYS A 328 -15.16 -27.69 0.47
N LEU A 329 -13.85 -27.51 0.33
CA LEU A 329 -13.23 -26.53 -0.57
C LEU A 329 -13.44 -26.90 -2.05
N TYR A 330 -13.38 -28.19 -2.40
CA TYR A 330 -13.66 -28.67 -3.75
C TYR A 330 -15.14 -28.49 -4.14
N ASN A 331 -16.06 -28.55 -3.18
CA ASN A 331 -17.50 -28.34 -3.37
C ASN A 331 -17.93 -26.87 -3.26
N VAL A 332 -17.02 -25.90 -3.44
CA VAL A 332 -17.35 -24.46 -3.47
C VAL A 332 -18.02 -24.10 -4.80
N GLU A 333 -19.13 -23.38 -4.72
CA GLU A 333 -19.94 -22.95 -5.87
C GLU A 333 -19.82 -21.45 -6.17
N LEU A 334 -19.27 -20.66 -5.23
CA LEU A 334 -19.01 -19.22 -5.39
C LEU A 334 -17.79 -18.79 -4.57
N VAL A 335 -16.91 -17.97 -5.13
CA VAL A 335 -15.82 -17.31 -4.40
C VAL A 335 -16.12 -15.82 -4.28
N SER A 336 -16.18 -15.29 -3.06
CA SER A 336 -16.41 -13.87 -2.78
C SER A 336 -15.18 -13.25 -2.12
N LEU A 337 -14.66 -12.19 -2.72
CA LEU A 337 -13.45 -11.48 -2.27
C LEU A 337 -13.80 -10.10 -1.70
N SER A 338 -13.47 -9.84 -0.45
CA SER A 338 -13.28 -8.48 0.08
C SER A 338 -11.80 -8.12 0.12
N THR A 339 -11.46 -6.84 0.07
CA THR A 339 -10.07 -6.41 0.27
C THR A 339 -9.95 -4.95 0.71
N THR A 340 -9.03 -4.71 1.65
CA THR A 340 -8.61 -3.35 2.02
C THR A 340 -7.54 -2.76 1.08
N LEU A 341 -7.08 -3.48 0.05
CA LEU A 341 -6.03 -2.99 -0.86
C LEU A 341 -6.39 -1.69 -1.58
N ALA A 342 -7.66 -1.50 -1.98
CA ALA A 342 -8.08 -0.25 -2.65
C ALA A 342 -8.05 0.94 -1.67
N THR A 343 -8.66 0.80 -0.49
CA THR A 343 -8.63 1.82 0.58
C THR A 343 -7.19 2.18 0.96
N ASN A 344 -6.37 1.17 1.26
CA ASN A 344 -4.99 1.35 1.69
C ASN A 344 -4.15 2.01 0.59
N ALA A 345 -4.30 1.60 -0.69
CA ALA A 345 -3.58 2.23 -1.79
C ALA A 345 -3.90 3.72 -1.95
N ILE A 346 -5.11 4.16 -1.64
CA ILE A 346 -5.48 5.60 -1.69
C ILE A 346 -4.87 6.33 -0.50
N VAL A 347 -5.06 5.81 0.73
CA VAL A 347 -4.59 6.45 1.98
C VAL A 347 -3.06 6.50 2.06
N GLU A 348 -2.37 5.43 1.67
CA GLU A 348 -0.90 5.34 1.61
C GLU A 348 -0.32 6.01 0.33
N ASN A 349 -1.18 6.55 -0.55
CA ASN A 349 -0.82 7.17 -1.84
C ASN A 349 0.03 6.24 -2.74
N GLU A 350 -0.29 4.95 -2.75
CA GLU A 350 0.38 3.90 -3.51
C GLU A 350 -0.36 3.50 -4.79
N GLY A 351 0.38 3.01 -5.79
CA GLY A 351 -0.15 2.49 -7.05
C GLY A 351 0.71 2.90 -8.23
N GLN A 352 0.13 2.93 -9.44
CA GLN A 352 0.80 3.46 -10.62
C GLN A 352 0.83 4.99 -10.63
N LYS A 353 1.84 5.56 -11.33
CA LYS A 353 1.92 7.00 -11.56
C LYS A 353 0.94 7.37 -12.68
N VAL A 354 -0.20 7.93 -12.31
CA VAL A 354 -1.28 8.27 -13.23
C VAL A 354 -1.03 9.62 -13.90
N GLY A 355 -1.20 9.67 -15.22
CA GLY A 355 -1.32 10.92 -15.97
C GLY A 355 -2.77 11.37 -16.05
N LEU A 356 -3.09 12.55 -15.52
CA LEU A 356 -4.45 13.10 -15.55
C LEU A 356 -4.61 14.07 -16.73
N ILE A 357 -5.48 13.73 -17.68
CA ILE A 357 -5.79 14.54 -18.87
C ILE A 357 -7.21 15.07 -18.76
N LEU A 358 -7.38 16.38 -18.94
CA LEU A 358 -8.62 17.09 -18.63
C LEU A 358 -9.06 17.96 -19.82
N MET A 359 -10.23 17.64 -20.39
CA MET A 359 -10.89 18.46 -21.44
C MET A 359 -11.94 19.34 -20.80
N PRO A 360 -11.79 20.66 -20.76
CA PRO A 360 -12.67 21.51 -19.98
C PRO A 360 -13.67 22.30 -20.83
N PRO A 361 -14.58 23.05 -20.22
CA PRO A 361 -15.24 24.21 -20.83
C PRO A 361 -14.42 25.50 -20.57
N TYR A 362 -15.07 26.66 -20.69
CA TYR A 362 -14.49 28.00 -20.92
C TYR A 362 -14.77 29.04 -19.79
N GLY A 363 -13.88 29.20 -18.79
CA GLY A 363 -13.98 30.22 -17.70
C GLY A 363 -13.79 29.85 -16.19
N LEU A 364 -12.94 28.89 -15.77
CA LEU A 364 -12.56 28.57 -14.36
C LEU A 364 -11.06 28.33 -14.23
N GLU A 365 -10.49 28.59 -13.06
CA GLU A 365 -9.17 28.09 -12.69
C GLU A 365 -9.15 26.70 -12.02
N LEU A 366 -8.90 25.66 -12.83
CA LEU A 366 -8.67 24.24 -12.45
C LEU A 366 -7.47 24.06 -11.53
N ASP A 367 -6.43 24.89 -11.69
CA ASP A 367 -5.11 24.72 -11.08
C ASP A 367 -5.18 24.53 -9.55
N LYS A 368 -6.14 25.21 -8.91
CA LYS A 368 -6.39 25.22 -7.47
C LYS A 368 -7.26 24.04 -6.97
N ASN A 369 -8.04 23.40 -7.85
CA ASN A 369 -9.16 22.52 -7.44
C ASN A 369 -8.87 21.02 -7.55
N ILE A 370 -7.87 20.59 -8.33
CA ILE A 370 -7.44 19.18 -8.39
C ILE A 370 -5.93 19.10 -8.13
N GLN A 371 -5.58 18.69 -6.91
CA GLN A 371 -4.19 18.52 -6.45
C GLN A 371 -3.64 17.15 -6.88
N HIS A 372 -3.30 17.03 -8.17
CA HIS A 372 -2.61 15.87 -8.73
C HIS A 372 -1.57 16.31 -9.76
N TYR A 373 -0.46 15.56 -9.86
CA TYR A 373 0.58 15.75 -10.85
C TYR A 373 1.14 14.36 -11.28
N PRO A 374 1.41 14.12 -12.59
CA PRO A 374 1.27 15.05 -13.70
C PRO A 374 -0.18 15.19 -14.18
N LYS A 375 -0.56 16.43 -14.54
CA LYS A 375 -1.92 16.85 -14.89
C LYS A 375 -1.85 17.87 -16.03
N PHE A 376 -2.49 17.57 -17.16
CA PHE A 376 -2.54 18.46 -18.32
C PHE A 376 -3.99 18.79 -18.70
N VAL A 377 -4.17 19.97 -19.30
CA VAL A 377 -5.40 20.37 -19.98
C VAL A 377 -5.14 20.40 -21.47
N ILE A 378 -6.11 19.90 -22.22
CA ILE A 378 -6.08 19.80 -23.69
C ILE A 378 -7.31 20.48 -24.31
N LYS A 379 -7.26 20.69 -25.62
CA LYS A 379 -8.41 21.07 -26.44
C LYS A 379 -9.49 19.99 -26.42
N GLY A 380 -10.72 20.38 -26.74
CA GLY A 380 -11.93 19.59 -26.52
C GLY A 380 -12.81 20.29 -25.48
N GLN A 381 -13.94 20.83 -25.92
CA GLN A 381 -14.89 21.55 -25.06
C GLN A 381 -16.33 21.19 -25.41
N LEU A 382 -17.12 20.91 -24.37
CA LEU A 382 -18.56 20.65 -24.45
C LEU A 382 -19.33 21.64 -23.55
N GLU A 383 -20.59 21.92 -23.88
CA GLU A 383 -21.61 22.41 -22.93
C GLU A 383 -22.13 21.21 -22.09
N ILE A 384 -22.70 21.35 -20.86
CA ILE A 384 -23.30 20.17 -20.16
C ILE A 384 -24.70 19.79 -20.67
N THR A 385 -25.02 20.15 -21.93
CA THR A 385 -25.96 19.49 -22.84
C THR A 385 -25.28 18.37 -23.63
N GLY A 386 -23.95 18.23 -23.52
CA GLY A 386 -23.13 17.36 -24.36
C GLY A 386 -22.82 17.94 -25.75
N ARG A 387 -23.30 19.14 -26.09
CA ARG A 387 -23.03 19.77 -27.39
C ARG A 387 -21.56 20.19 -27.50
N GLN A 388 -20.90 19.79 -28.59
CA GLN A 388 -19.52 20.17 -28.87
C GLN A 388 -19.40 21.65 -29.24
N ILE A 389 -18.55 22.37 -28.50
CA ILE A 389 -18.08 23.73 -28.82
C ILE A 389 -16.79 23.64 -29.65
N LEU A 390 -15.85 22.81 -29.20
CA LEU A 390 -14.52 22.64 -29.79
C LEU A 390 -14.16 21.16 -29.79
N ALA A 391 -13.66 20.63 -30.91
CA ALA A 391 -13.16 19.26 -31.00
C ALA A 391 -11.85 19.09 -30.20
N ILE A 392 -11.51 17.84 -29.87
CA ILE A 392 -10.16 17.49 -29.39
C ILE A 392 -9.13 17.66 -30.53
N ASP A 393 -7.86 17.73 -30.15
CA ASP A 393 -6.72 17.74 -31.09
C ASP A 393 -5.94 16.42 -30.94
N PRO A 394 -6.05 15.47 -31.88
CA PRO A 394 -5.45 14.16 -31.73
C PRO A 394 -3.91 14.15 -31.67
N GLU A 395 -3.26 15.15 -32.26
CA GLU A 395 -1.80 15.27 -32.24
C GLU A 395 -1.34 15.82 -30.89
N GLU A 396 -2.02 16.84 -30.36
CA GLU A 396 -1.80 17.34 -28.99
C GLU A 396 -1.94 16.22 -27.94
N VAL A 397 -2.99 15.40 -28.04
CA VAL A 397 -3.21 14.23 -27.17
C VAL A 397 -2.06 13.23 -27.31
N SER A 398 -1.65 12.91 -28.54
CA SER A 398 -0.57 11.95 -28.82
C SER A 398 0.79 12.42 -28.28
N GLN A 399 1.10 13.72 -28.44
CA GLN A 399 2.33 14.32 -27.94
C GLN A 399 2.37 14.37 -26.42
N ILE A 400 1.29 14.84 -25.77
CA ILE A 400 1.20 14.91 -24.31
C ILE A 400 1.27 13.51 -23.69
N ALA A 401 0.52 12.53 -24.22
CA ALA A 401 0.60 11.15 -23.74
C ALA A 401 2.03 10.57 -23.87
N SER A 402 2.68 10.81 -25.00
CA SER A 402 4.08 10.39 -25.24
C SER A 402 5.06 11.04 -24.26
N GLN A 403 4.92 12.33 -23.98
CA GLN A 403 5.75 13.07 -23.03
C GLN A 403 5.52 12.60 -21.59
N MET A 404 4.27 12.39 -21.20
CA MET A 404 3.90 11.92 -19.87
C MET A 404 4.50 10.53 -19.57
N VAL A 405 4.52 9.60 -20.52
CA VAL A 405 5.21 8.31 -20.37
C VAL A 405 6.74 8.51 -20.36
N LYS A 406 7.31 9.08 -21.44
CA LYS A 406 8.76 9.09 -21.68
C LYS A 406 9.56 9.98 -20.71
N VAL A 407 8.99 11.11 -20.30
CA VAL A 407 9.67 12.12 -19.47
C VAL A 407 9.19 12.09 -18.03
N LEU A 408 7.88 11.90 -17.81
CA LEU A 408 7.28 11.97 -16.49
C LEU A 408 7.04 10.59 -15.86
N GLY A 409 7.34 9.48 -16.54
CA GLY A 409 7.22 8.12 -16.00
C GLY A 409 5.77 7.70 -15.69
N VAL A 410 4.80 8.21 -16.44
CA VAL A 410 3.40 7.79 -16.35
C VAL A 410 3.25 6.35 -16.85
N THR A 411 2.40 5.59 -16.15
CA THR A 411 2.18 4.15 -16.40
C THR A 411 0.71 3.76 -16.57
N ALA A 412 -0.22 4.65 -16.21
CA ALA A 412 -1.64 4.59 -16.54
C ALA A 412 -2.18 6.02 -16.70
N PHE A 413 -3.32 6.19 -17.36
CA PHE A 413 -3.95 7.48 -17.57
C PHE A 413 -5.35 7.54 -16.98
N ALA A 414 -5.74 8.75 -16.56
CA ALA A 414 -7.10 9.10 -16.24
C ALA A 414 -7.54 10.27 -17.10
N VAL A 415 -8.68 10.16 -17.75
CA VAL A 415 -9.25 11.17 -18.63
C VAL A 415 -10.55 11.65 -18.01
N SER A 416 -10.72 12.97 -17.86
CA SER A 416 -12.02 13.52 -17.47
C SER A 416 -12.33 14.78 -18.22
N GLY A 417 -13.21 14.59 -19.21
CA GLY A 417 -13.80 15.63 -20.01
C GLY A 417 -14.96 16.29 -19.28
N TYR A 418 -15.26 17.50 -19.72
CA TYR A 418 -16.48 18.13 -19.31
C TYR A 418 -17.66 17.52 -20.04
N ALA A 419 -18.83 17.50 -19.40
CA ALA A 419 -20.02 16.84 -19.92
C ALA A 419 -19.86 15.37 -20.34
N GLY A 420 -18.74 14.74 -20.00
CA GLY A 420 -18.43 13.35 -20.36
C GLY A 420 -19.49 12.34 -19.93
N SER A 421 -20.25 12.61 -18.86
CA SER A 421 -21.37 11.78 -18.43
C SER A 421 -22.69 12.02 -19.18
N ILE A 422 -22.70 12.87 -20.20
CA ILE A 422 -23.84 13.14 -21.10
C ILE A 422 -23.42 12.88 -22.55
N ASN A 423 -22.21 13.33 -22.92
CA ASN A 423 -21.57 12.98 -24.17
C ASN A 423 -20.12 12.52 -23.88
N PRO A 424 -19.86 11.21 -23.84
CA PRO A 424 -18.54 10.66 -23.52
C PRO A 424 -17.54 10.71 -24.68
N GLU A 425 -17.95 11.12 -25.89
CA GLU A 425 -17.17 11.02 -27.14
C GLU A 425 -15.73 11.56 -27.00
N HIS A 426 -15.57 12.73 -26.37
CA HIS A 426 -14.25 13.32 -26.11
C HIS A 426 -13.40 12.48 -25.14
N GLU A 427 -14.00 11.90 -24.10
CA GLU A 427 -13.29 11.00 -23.20
C GLU A 427 -12.92 9.68 -23.89
N ILE A 428 -13.77 9.16 -24.79
CA ILE A 428 -13.53 7.93 -25.55
C ILE A 428 -12.40 8.13 -26.56
N GLN A 429 -12.51 9.11 -27.46
CA GLN A 429 -11.48 9.38 -28.48
C GLN A 429 -10.10 9.62 -27.85
N VAL A 430 -10.02 10.41 -26.77
CA VAL A 430 -8.76 10.64 -26.06
C VAL A 430 -8.21 9.35 -25.45
N LYS A 431 -9.05 8.48 -24.91
CA LYS A 431 -8.65 7.15 -24.42
C LYS A 431 -8.11 6.26 -25.53
N GLU A 432 -8.75 6.21 -26.68
CA GLU A 432 -8.27 5.43 -27.84
C GLU A 432 -6.90 5.93 -28.33
N ILE A 433 -6.74 7.25 -28.47
CA ILE A 433 -5.48 7.88 -28.89
C ILE A 433 -4.35 7.57 -27.89
N ILE A 434 -4.58 7.80 -26.60
CA ILE A 434 -3.60 7.49 -25.54
C ILE A 434 -3.23 6.01 -25.57
N HIS A 435 -4.22 5.11 -25.62
CA HIS A 435 -3.98 3.68 -25.58
C HIS A 435 -3.20 3.20 -26.81
N LYS A 436 -3.57 3.65 -28.01
CA LYS A 436 -2.87 3.37 -29.27
C LYS A 436 -1.43 3.89 -29.27
N GLN A 437 -1.18 5.06 -28.68
CA GLN A 437 0.13 5.71 -28.67
C GLN A 437 1.07 5.21 -27.57
N THR A 438 0.54 4.67 -26.46
CA THR A 438 1.34 4.34 -25.26
C THR A 438 1.23 2.89 -24.78
N GLY A 439 0.18 2.15 -25.18
CA GLY A 439 -0.18 0.85 -24.61
C GLY A 439 -0.68 0.90 -23.16
N CYS A 440 -0.68 2.07 -22.51
CA CYS A 440 -1.11 2.21 -21.12
C CYS A 440 -2.62 1.96 -20.95
N PHE A 441 -3.01 1.52 -19.75
CA PHE A 441 -4.41 1.54 -19.33
C PHE A 441 -4.91 2.97 -19.20
N VAL A 442 -6.16 3.21 -19.63
CA VAL A 442 -6.82 4.51 -19.53
C VAL A 442 -8.19 4.32 -18.88
N THR A 443 -8.47 5.05 -17.81
CA THR A 443 -9.80 5.16 -17.20
C THR A 443 -10.41 6.52 -17.52
N CYS A 444 -11.66 6.54 -17.97
CA CYS A 444 -12.41 7.76 -18.24
C CYS A 444 -13.37 8.07 -17.10
N GLY A 445 -13.68 9.36 -16.90
CA GLY A 445 -14.55 9.83 -15.84
C GLY A 445 -15.98 9.30 -15.95
N HIS A 446 -16.51 9.21 -17.18
CA HIS A 446 -17.84 8.66 -17.45
C HIS A 446 -17.94 7.15 -17.16
N GLU A 447 -16.84 6.40 -17.28
CA GLU A 447 -16.83 4.94 -17.05
C GLU A 447 -17.11 4.54 -15.59
N LEU A 448 -17.14 5.51 -14.67
CA LEU A 448 -17.25 5.31 -13.23
C LEU A 448 -18.36 6.12 -12.57
N SER A 449 -18.95 7.11 -13.25
CA SER A 449 -19.93 8.00 -12.65
C SER A 449 -20.63 8.89 -13.67
N ASP A 450 -21.96 8.90 -13.63
CA ASP A 450 -22.79 9.79 -14.46
C ASP A 450 -22.94 11.20 -13.86
N VAL A 451 -22.47 11.40 -12.62
CA VAL A 451 -22.62 12.64 -11.86
C VAL A 451 -21.80 13.78 -12.51
N LEU A 452 -22.48 14.90 -12.77
CA LEU A 452 -21.99 16.03 -13.56
C LEU A 452 -20.71 16.70 -13.04
N ASN A 453 -20.40 16.55 -11.75
CA ASN A 453 -19.21 17.11 -11.11
C ASN A 453 -17.92 16.45 -11.65
N PHE A 454 -17.41 17.02 -12.75
CA PHE A 454 -16.20 16.53 -13.41
C PHE A 454 -14.97 16.54 -12.48
N GLN A 455 -14.90 17.41 -11.46
CA GLN A 455 -13.72 17.47 -10.57
C GLN A 455 -13.62 16.17 -9.78
N THR A 456 -14.76 15.73 -9.26
CA THR A 456 -14.87 14.48 -8.52
C THR A 456 -14.85 13.27 -9.46
N ARG A 457 -15.36 13.35 -10.71
CA ARG A 457 -15.11 12.31 -11.73
C ARG A 457 -13.62 12.15 -12.03
N ALA A 458 -12.91 13.25 -12.25
CA ALA A 458 -11.47 13.28 -12.54
C ALA A 458 -10.65 12.65 -11.40
N THR A 459 -10.95 13.01 -10.15
CA THR A 459 -10.34 12.38 -8.98
C THR A 459 -10.66 10.88 -8.92
N THR A 460 -11.92 10.49 -9.14
CA THR A 460 -12.35 9.08 -9.09
C THR A 460 -11.66 8.24 -10.18
N ALA A 461 -11.57 8.73 -11.42
CA ALA A 461 -10.84 8.09 -12.51
C ALA A 461 -9.32 8.02 -12.24
N MET A 462 -8.74 9.06 -11.64
CA MET A 462 -7.32 9.08 -11.25
C MET A 462 -7.00 8.04 -10.18
N LEU A 463 -7.85 7.89 -9.16
CA LEU A 463 -7.70 6.86 -8.13
C LEU A 463 -7.95 5.46 -8.70
N ASN A 464 -8.91 5.30 -9.60
CA ASN A 464 -9.15 4.02 -10.28
C ASN A 464 -7.93 3.55 -11.09
N ALA A 465 -7.45 4.39 -12.01
CA ALA A 465 -6.29 4.11 -12.86
C ALA A 465 -5.02 3.80 -12.04
N ARG A 466 -4.89 4.39 -10.84
CA ARG A 466 -3.78 4.15 -9.91
C ARG A 466 -3.80 2.74 -9.33
N ILE A 467 -4.98 2.16 -9.11
CA ILE A 467 -5.18 0.90 -8.36
C ILE A 467 -5.29 -0.31 -9.29
N ILE A 468 -5.69 -0.15 -10.57
CA ILE A 468 -5.93 -1.24 -11.55
C ILE A 468 -4.92 -2.40 -11.45
N PRO A 469 -3.59 -2.18 -11.49
CA PRO A 469 -2.63 -3.29 -11.48
C PRO A 469 -2.59 -4.06 -10.16
N ARG A 470 -2.93 -3.41 -9.03
CA ARG A 470 -2.91 -4.05 -7.71
C ARG A 470 -4.07 -5.00 -7.53
N LEU A 471 -5.29 -4.56 -7.87
CA LEU A 471 -6.46 -5.43 -7.78
C LEU A 471 -6.46 -6.47 -8.91
N THR A 472 -5.99 -6.11 -10.10
CA THR A 472 -5.79 -7.08 -11.19
C THR A 472 -4.76 -8.14 -10.81
N GLY A 473 -3.65 -7.75 -10.16
CA GLY A 473 -2.66 -8.69 -9.62
C GLY A 473 -3.26 -9.63 -8.58
N LEU A 474 -3.96 -9.10 -7.56
CA LEU A 474 -4.66 -9.93 -6.56
C LEU A 474 -5.66 -10.90 -7.20
N LEU A 475 -6.41 -10.45 -8.21
CA LEU A 475 -7.41 -11.29 -8.88
C LEU A 475 -6.77 -12.37 -9.77
N LEU A 476 -5.70 -12.05 -10.51
CA LEU A 476 -4.92 -13.03 -11.27
C LEU A 476 -4.23 -14.04 -10.35
N ASP A 477 -3.73 -13.60 -9.20
CA ASP A 477 -3.15 -14.45 -8.16
C ASP A 477 -4.22 -15.40 -7.56
N LEU A 478 -5.43 -14.87 -7.29
CA LEU A 478 -6.56 -15.65 -6.80
C LEU A 478 -7.03 -16.69 -7.83
N GLU A 479 -7.27 -16.27 -9.08
CA GLU A 479 -7.60 -17.14 -10.22
C GLU A 479 -6.55 -18.26 -10.39
N THR A 480 -5.26 -17.90 -10.27
CA THR A 480 -4.13 -18.83 -10.30
C THR A 480 -4.14 -19.83 -9.14
N VAL A 481 -4.65 -19.46 -7.96
CA VAL A 481 -4.81 -20.40 -6.83
C VAL A 481 -6.07 -21.26 -6.97
N MET A 482 -7.18 -20.71 -7.47
CA MET A 482 -8.41 -21.49 -7.71
C MET A 482 -8.13 -22.63 -8.71
N ALA A 483 -7.50 -22.30 -9.85
CA ALA A 483 -7.12 -23.27 -10.87
C ALA A 483 -6.08 -24.30 -10.41
N LYS A 484 -5.29 -24.02 -9.37
CA LYS A 484 -4.33 -24.97 -8.75
C LYS A 484 -4.96 -25.87 -7.68
N LEU A 485 -6.24 -25.67 -7.38
CA LEU A 485 -7.02 -26.43 -6.41
C LEU A 485 -8.28 -27.04 -7.06
N ASP A 486 -8.35 -27.01 -8.39
CA ASP A 486 -9.49 -27.45 -9.23
C ASP A 486 -10.84 -26.79 -8.87
N ILE A 487 -10.80 -25.59 -8.27
CA ILE A 487 -11.97 -24.80 -7.92
C ILE A 487 -12.47 -24.04 -9.17
N LEU A 488 -13.59 -24.49 -9.73
CA LEU A 488 -14.19 -23.91 -10.95
C LEU A 488 -15.22 -22.80 -10.68
N ALA A 489 -15.42 -22.43 -9.41
CA ALA A 489 -16.41 -21.43 -9.00
C ALA A 489 -16.10 -20.01 -9.51
N PRO A 490 -17.13 -19.23 -9.90
CA PRO A 490 -16.97 -17.83 -10.29
C PRO A 490 -16.48 -16.98 -9.11
N ILE A 491 -15.63 -15.98 -9.42
CA ILE A 491 -15.12 -15.00 -8.47
C ILE A 491 -15.93 -13.71 -8.57
N VAL A 492 -16.56 -13.32 -7.47
CA VAL A 492 -17.16 -12.00 -7.24
C VAL A 492 -16.33 -11.22 -6.22
N VAL A 493 -16.45 -9.90 -6.26
CA VAL A 493 -15.74 -8.96 -5.38
C VAL A 493 -16.76 -8.06 -4.70
N VAL A 494 -16.57 -7.80 -3.40
CA VAL A 494 -17.44 -6.91 -2.63
C VAL A 494 -17.11 -5.45 -2.97
N LYS A 495 -18.13 -4.61 -3.13
CA LYS A 495 -18.01 -3.15 -3.31
C LYS A 495 -18.17 -2.41 -1.98
N GLY A 496 -17.76 -1.13 -1.96
CA GLY A 496 -17.92 -0.26 -0.79
C GLY A 496 -19.37 -0.05 -0.33
N ASP A 497 -20.34 -0.27 -1.21
CA ASP A 497 -21.78 -0.23 -0.92
C ASP A 497 -22.35 -1.55 -0.39
N GLY A 498 -21.51 -2.59 -0.25
CA GLY A 498 -21.89 -3.92 0.22
C GLY A 498 -22.51 -4.85 -0.85
N SER A 499 -22.74 -4.36 -2.07
CA SER A 499 -23.16 -5.20 -3.20
C SER A 499 -21.96 -5.84 -3.91
N LEU A 500 -22.22 -6.78 -4.82
CA LEU A 500 -21.21 -7.59 -5.49
C LEU A 500 -20.95 -7.12 -6.92
N MET A 501 -19.70 -7.25 -7.39
CA MET A 501 -19.29 -7.07 -8.78
C MET A 501 -18.51 -8.30 -9.27
N SER A 502 -18.44 -8.54 -10.58
CA SER A 502 -17.62 -9.64 -11.11
C SER A 502 -16.12 -9.32 -11.03
N ALA A 503 -15.25 -10.34 -10.95
CA ALA A 503 -13.80 -10.15 -11.06
C ALA A 503 -13.38 -9.38 -12.34
N ALA A 504 -14.10 -9.56 -13.45
CA ALA A 504 -13.88 -8.81 -14.68
C ALA A 504 -14.17 -7.31 -14.53
N MET A 505 -15.28 -6.94 -13.88
CA MET A 505 -15.56 -5.54 -13.55
C MET A 505 -14.55 -4.98 -12.55
N ALA A 506 -14.18 -5.75 -11.53
CA ALA A 506 -13.21 -5.31 -10.51
C ALA A 506 -11.82 -5.01 -11.09
N LYS A 507 -11.38 -5.75 -12.13
CA LYS A 507 -10.14 -5.45 -12.88
C LYS A 507 -10.20 -4.08 -13.60
N GLN A 508 -11.38 -3.64 -14.04
CA GLN A 508 -11.58 -2.36 -14.72
C GLN A 508 -11.89 -1.20 -13.76
N ARG A 509 -12.66 -1.47 -12.70
CA ARG A 509 -13.20 -0.50 -11.75
C ARG A 509 -12.81 -0.77 -10.29
N PRO A 510 -11.51 -0.95 -9.97
CA PRO A 510 -11.06 -1.21 -8.59
C PRO A 510 -11.45 -0.12 -7.58
N VAL A 511 -11.78 1.09 -8.04
CA VAL A 511 -12.24 2.18 -7.17
C VAL A 511 -13.57 1.84 -6.49
N GLU A 512 -14.40 0.98 -7.07
CA GLU A 512 -15.67 0.54 -6.46
C GLU A 512 -15.46 -0.40 -5.24
N THR A 513 -14.26 -0.95 -5.04
CA THR A 513 -13.95 -1.87 -3.91
C THR A 513 -13.37 -1.16 -2.68
N ILE A 514 -13.24 0.17 -2.71
CA ILE A 514 -12.89 0.98 -1.53
C ILE A 514 -13.93 0.73 -0.43
N LEU A 515 -13.48 0.54 0.82
CA LEU A 515 -14.32 0.24 2.00
C LEU A 515 -15.14 -1.07 1.90
N SER A 516 -14.80 -1.97 0.96
CA SER A 516 -15.45 -3.28 0.80
C SER A 516 -15.31 -4.21 2.01
N GLY A 517 -14.19 -4.14 2.74
CA GLY A 517 -13.96 -4.90 3.98
C GLY A 517 -15.00 -4.56 5.05
N PRO A 518 -15.07 -3.30 5.52
CA PRO A 518 -16.14 -2.84 6.42
C PRO A 518 -17.55 -3.18 5.92
N ALA A 519 -17.81 -3.05 4.61
CA ALA A 519 -19.12 -3.40 4.05
C ALA A 519 -19.46 -4.90 4.18
N ALA A 520 -18.49 -5.80 3.95
CA ALA A 520 -18.62 -7.22 4.21
C ALA A 520 -18.83 -7.51 5.71
N SER A 521 -18.08 -6.83 6.59
CA SER A 521 -18.20 -6.98 8.05
C SER A 521 -19.57 -6.57 8.59
N VAL A 522 -20.16 -5.48 8.08
CA VAL A 522 -21.51 -5.03 8.48
C VAL A 522 -22.60 -5.97 7.95
N ALA A 523 -22.51 -6.40 6.70
CA ALA A 523 -23.43 -7.38 6.12
C ALA A 523 -23.38 -8.72 6.88
N GLY A 524 -22.18 -9.19 7.21
CA GLY A 524 -21.94 -10.38 8.02
C GLY A 524 -22.48 -10.25 9.44
N ALA A 525 -22.24 -9.12 10.11
CA ALA A 525 -22.74 -8.86 11.47
C ALA A 525 -24.27 -8.88 11.53
N LYS A 526 -24.95 -8.20 10.59
CA LYS A 526 -26.42 -8.24 10.45
C LYS A 526 -26.93 -9.67 10.24
N HIS A 527 -26.32 -10.41 9.31
CA HIS A 527 -26.74 -11.77 8.93
C HIS A 527 -26.53 -12.79 10.05
N LEU A 528 -25.41 -12.72 10.78
CA LEU A 528 -25.08 -13.67 11.85
C LEU A 528 -25.80 -13.39 13.17
N THR A 529 -26.14 -12.13 13.47
CA THR A 529 -26.80 -11.76 14.73
C THR A 529 -28.32 -11.61 14.62
N GLY A 530 -28.83 -11.28 13.43
CA GLY A 530 -30.23 -10.90 13.22
C GLY A 530 -30.62 -9.55 13.83
N ILE A 531 -29.67 -8.82 14.44
CA ILE A 531 -29.92 -7.52 15.07
C ILE A 531 -30.13 -6.45 14.00
N LYS A 532 -31.17 -5.64 14.17
CA LYS A 532 -31.56 -4.57 13.24
C LYS A 532 -30.93 -3.22 13.57
N ASP A 533 -30.71 -2.95 14.85
CA ASP A 533 -30.28 -1.65 15.38
C ASP A 533 -29.02 -1.88 16.22
N ALA A 534 -27.85 -1.52 15.67
CA ALA A 534 -26.54 -1.85 16.24
C ALA A 534 -25.43 -0.93 15.72
N LEU A 535 -24.38 -0.74 16.52
CA LEU A 535 -23.10 -0.22 16.03
C LEU A 535 -22.17 -1.41 15.74
N VAL A 536 -21.75 -1.55 14.49
CA VAL A 536 -20.71 -2.50 14.08
C VAL A 536 -19.36 -1.80 14.19
N VAL A 537 -18.39 -2.47 14.82
CA VAL A 537 -17.01 -1.98 14.98
C VAL A 537 -16.07 -3.06 14.46
N ASP A 538 -15.46 -2.82 13.31
CA ASP A 538 -14.38 -3.63 12.77
C ASP A 538 -13.02 -3.01 13.16
N MET A 539 -12.02 -3.85 13.46
CA MET A 539 -10.80 -3.40 14.14
C MET A 539 -9.60 -4.23 13.70
N GLY A 540 -8.94 -3.75 12.64
CA GLY A 540 -7.75 -4.36 12.07
C GLY A 540 -6.45 -3.93 12.77
N GLY A 541 -5.32 -4.38 12.22
CA GLY A 541 -3.98 -3.97 12.66
C GLY A 541 -3.50 -2.63 12.06
N THR A 542 -4.39 -1.82 11.50
CA THR A 542 -4.05 -0.58 10.76
C THR A 542 -5.19 0.45 10.80
N THR A 543 -6.44 0.02 10.69
CA THR A 543 -7.65 0.86 10.78
C THR A 543 -8.61 0.32 11.84
N THR A 544 -9.56 1.16 12.25
CA THR A 544 -10.77 0.78 12.97
C THR A 544 -11.91 1.48 12.25
N ASP A 545 -12.93 0.72 11.86
CA ASP A 545 -13.96 1.12 10.91
C ASP A 545 -15.32 0.87 11.57
N THR A 546 -16.20 1.89 11.62
CA THR A 546 -17.41 1.88 12.46
C THR A 546 -18.66 2.25 11.68
N ALA A 547 -19.69 1.41 11.68
CA ALA A 547 -20.92 1.66 10.91
C ALA A 547 -22.18 1.38 11.71
N ALA A 548 -23.20 2.23 11.55
CA ALA A 548 -24.48 2.11 12.22
C ALA A 548 -25.50 1.34 11.37
N LEU A 549 -25.99 0.22 11.91
CA LEU A 549 -27.22 -0.43 11.46
C LEU A 549 -28.41 0.24 12.13
N THR A 550 -29.37 0.71 11.32
CA THR A 550 -30.66 1.26 11.77
C THR A 550 -31.79 0.52 11.05
N SER A 551 -32.72 -0.09 11.79
CA SER A 551 -33.84 -0.88 11.28
C SER A 551 -33.44 -2.02 10.30
N GLY A 552 -32.19 -2.46 10.36
CA GLY A 552 -31.58 -3.48 9.50
C GLY A 552 -30.93 -2.94 8.22
N SER A 553 -30.85 -1.62 8.05
CA SER A 553 -30.19 -0.95 6.91
C SER A 553 -29.00 -0.11 7.37
N VAL A 554 -28.14 0.28 6.42
CA VAL A 554 -26.97 1.15 6.66
C VAL A 554 -27.08 2.35 5.74
N SER A 555 -26.67 3.53 6.19
CA SER A 555 -26.55 4.71 5.33
C SER A 555 -25.50 4.51 4.23
N LEU A 556 -25.82 4.94 3.01
CA LEU A 556 -24.87 5.08 1.91
C LEU A 556 -24.55 6.56 1.69
N ASN A 557 -23.28 6.89 1.46
CA ASN A 557 -22.91 8.24 1.05
C ASN A 557 -23.18 8.44 -0.46
N GLU A 558 -24.43 8.75 -0.79
CA GLU A 558 -24.91 8.98 -2.17
C GLU A 558 -24.16 10.11 -2.88
N LYS A 559 -23.62 11.08 -2.12
CA LYS A 559 -22.86 12.23 -2.62
C LYS A 559 -21.36 11.93 -2.78
N GLY A 560 -21.01 10.65 -2.74
CA GLY A 560 -19.68 10.12 -2.95
C GLY A 560 -18.78 10.18 -1.71
N SER A 561 -18.10 9.07 -1.44
CA SER A 561 -17.23 8.88 -0.28
C SER A 561 -15.95 9.72 -0.33
N ASN A 562 -15.37 10.00 0.85
CA ASN A 562 -14.12 10.75 1.02
C ASN A 562 -13.04 9.85 1.65
N ILE A 563 -11.99 9.50 0.89
CA ILE A 563 -10.92 8.58 1.34
C ILE A 563 -9.56 9.23 1.12
N GLY A 564 -8.71 9.25 2.15
CA GLY A 564 -7.37 9.84 2.07
C GLY A 564 -7.37 11.35 1.78
N GLY A 565 -8.48 12.05 2.05
CA GLY A 565 -8.68 13.45 1.68
C GLY A 565 -9.20 13.68 0.25
N TYR A 566 -9.37 12.61 -0.53
CA TYR A 566 -9.97 12.67 -1.86
C TYR A 566 -11.47 12.40 -1.78
N ARG A 567 -12.28 13.40 -2.17
CA ARG A 567 -13.68 13.17 -2.51
C ARG A 567 -13.78 12.39 -3.82
N THR A 568 -14.55 11.31 -3.82
CA THR A 568 -14.86 10.46 -4.98
C THR A 568 -16.35 10.51 -5.31
N HIS A 569 -16.80 9.84 -6.38
CA HIS A 569 -18.21 9.53 -6.61
C HIS A 569 -18.56 8.07 -6.25
N VAL A 570 -17.65 7.32 -5.63
CA VAL A 570 -17.93 5.94 -5.23
C VAL A 570 -18.93 5.96 -4.08
N LYS A 571 -20.10 5.35 -4.33
CA LYS A 571 -21.07 5.01 -3.28
C LYS A 571 -20.40 3.99 -2.35
N ALA A 572 -20.34 4.31 -1.07
CA ALA A 572 -19.89 3.42 -0.03
C ALA A 572 -20.75 3.62 1.22
N LEU A 573 -20.69 2.68 2.16
CA LEU A 573 -21.27 2.84 3.49
C LEU A 573 -20.74 4.12 4.17
N GLU A 574 -21.57 4.71 5.02
CA GLU A 574 -21.15 5.72 5.99
C GLU A 574 -20.39 5.04 7.15
N ILE A 575 -19.12 5.40 7.32
CA ILE A 575 -18.09 4.77 8.18
C ILE A 575 -17.26 5.88 8.85
#